data_AF-A0A1R3KVK5-F1
#
_entry.id   AF-A0A1R3KVK5-F1
#
_cell.length_a   1.000
_cell.length_b   1.000
_cell.length_c   1.000
_cell.angle_alpha   90.00
_cell.angle_beta   90.00
_cell.angle_gamma   90.00
#
_symmetry.space_group_name_H-M   'P 1'
#
loop_
_entity.id
_entity.type
_entity.pdbx_description
1 polymer ?
#
loop_
_entity_poly.entity_id
_entity_poly.type
_entity_poly.pdbx_seq_one_letter_code
_entity_poly.pdbx_strand_id
1 'polypeptide(L)'
;MEEARLCQNHPQLTRIDKSFVGIPVLAQNLVQIQATIIGKCLSVIVKSISEKLNANVSELEKLPKAIVSVADAMTAFMRIIRAAKESLRKLLLRGEFNEFPEDTSKHDTAGLVEMLNQFYEMLGN
;
A
#
# COMPACT_ATOMS: atom_id res chain seq x y z
N MET A 1 -17.70 -17.45 -47.74
CA MET A 1 -17.05 -17.77 -49.04
C MET A 1 -17.08 -16.58 -50.00
N GLU A 2 -18.13 -15.76 -49.97
CA GLU A 2 -18.26 -14.50 -50.73
C GLU A 2 -17.04 -13.57 -50.63
N GLU A 3 -16.55 -13.34 -49.41
CA GLU A 3 -15.39 -12.49 -49.17
C GLU A 3 -14.14 -13.00 -49.88
N ALA A 4 -13.80 -14.28 -49.70
CA ALA A 4 -12.65 -14.89 -50.35
C ALA A 4 -12.76 -14.80 -51.88
N ARG A 5 -13.97 -14.94 -52.44
CA ARG A 5 -14.22 -14.74 -53.88
C ARG A 5 -13.99 -13.29 -54.30
N LEU A 6 -14.44 -12.31 -53.53
CA LEU A 6 -14.23 -10.89 -53.80
C LEU A 6 -12.73 -10.53 -53.76
N CYS A 7 -12.03 -10.95 -52.71
CA CYS A 7 -10.60 -10.71 -52.54
C CYS A 7 -9.73 -11.38 -53.61
N GLN A 8 -10.19 -12.50 -54.19
CA GLN A 8 -9.49 -13.23 -55.25
C GLN A 8 -9.80 -12.75 -56.66
N ASN A 9 -10.96 -12.14 -56.90
CA ASN A 9 -11.41 -11.81 -58.25
C ASN A 9 -11.43 -10.30 -58.53
N HIS A 10 -11.35 -9.45 -57.52
CA HIS A 10 -11.39 -8.00 -57.71
C HIS A 10 -10.02 -7.46 -58.17
N PRO A 11 -9.92 -6.75 -59.32
CA PRO A 11 -8.65 -6.36 -59.95
C PRO A 11 -7.74 -5.47 -59.09
N GLN A 12 -8.28 -4.79 -58.08
CA GLN A 12 -7.50 -3.99 -57.13
C GLN A 12 -7.10 -4.77 -55.87
N LEU A 13 -7.91 -5.75 -55.44
CA LEU A 13 -7.66 -6.52 -54.21
C LEU A 13 -6.70 -7.68 -54.46
N THR A 14 -6.68 -8.21 -55.68
CA THR A 14 -5.72 -9.24 -56.12
C THR A 14 -4.26 -8.76 -56.09
N ARG A 15 -4.04 -7.44 -56.09
CA ARG A 15 -2.72 -6.82 -55.97
C ARG A 15 -2.22 -6.74 -54.53
N ILE A 16 -3.09 -6.99 -53.55
CA ILE A 16 -2.74 -6.96 -52.13
C ILE A 16 -2.31 -8.37 -51.72
N ASP A 17 -1.29 -8.44 -50.88
CA ASP A 17 -0.80 -9.70 -50.35
C ASP A 17 -1.91 -10.41 -49.53
N LYS A 18 -2.16 -11.68 -49.86
CA LYS A 18 -3.24 -12.49 -49.28
C LYS A 18 -3.07 -12.74 -47.78
N SER A 19 -1.85 -12.59 -47.25
CA SER A 19 -1.58 -12.66 -45.81
C SER A 19 -2.06 -11.41 -45.05
N PHE A 20 -2.56 -10.38 -45.73
CA PHE A 20 -3.08 -9.15 -45.13
C PHE A 20 -4.58 -8.93 -45.39
N VAL A 21 -5.20 -9.70 -46.29
CA VAL A 21 -6.59 -9.48 -46.70
C VAL A 21 -7.49 -10.60 -46.20
N GLY A 22 -8.58 -10.20 -45.57
CA GLY A 22 -9.66 -11.09 -45.17
C GLY A 22 -10.00 -10.98 -43.68
N ILE A 23 -11.28 -11.15 -43.36
CA ILE A 23 -11.82 -11.21 -42.00
C ILE A 23 -11.12 -12.30 -41.17
N PRO A 24 -10.83 -13.51 -41.71
CA PRO A 24 -10.09 -14.52 -40.95
C PRO A 24 -8.67 -14.06 -40.57
N VAL A 25 -7.98 -13.39 -41.50
CA VAL A 25 -6.63 -12.84 -41.28
C VAL A 25 -6.67 -11.72 -40.26
N LEU A 26 -7.66 -10.83 -40.34
CA LEU A 26 -7.86 -9.77 -39.36
C LEU A 26 -8.14 -10.33 -37.96
N ALA A 27 -9.01 -11.34 -37.85
CA ALA A 27 -9.31 -11.98 -36.58
C ALA A 27 -8.05 -12.62 -35.97
N GLN A 28 -7.26 -13.32 -36.77
CA GLN A 28 -5.99 -13.91 -36.33
C GLN A 28 -5.00 -12.85 -35.84
N ASN A 29 -4.83 -11.75 -36.59
CA ASN A 29 -3.94 -10.66 -36.21
C ASN A 29 -4.39 -9.98 -34.92
N LEU A 30 -5.69 -9.73 -34.75
CA LEU A 30 -6.25 -9.15 -33.52
C LEU A 30 -6.01 -10.05 -32.32
N VAL A 31 -6.20 -11.37 -32.45
CA VAL A 31 -5.92 -12.34 -31.39
C VAL A 31 -4.44 -12.34 -31.03
N GLN A 32 -3.54 -12.34 -32.02
CA GLN A 32 -2.10 -12.30 -31.78
C GLN A 32 -1.65 -11.01 -31.08
N ILE A 33 -2.21 -9.86 -31.49
CA ILE A 33 -1.96 -8.57 -30.84
C ILE A 33 -2.46 -8.61 -29.40
N GLN A 34 -3.69 -9.07 -29.16
CA GLN A 34 -4.24 -9.16 -27.80
C GLN A 34 -3.43 -10.10 -26.91
N ALA A 35 -3.04 -11.29 -27.40
CA ALA A 35 -2.22 -12.22 -26.63
C ALA A 35 -0.88 -11.59 -26.21
N THR A 36 -0.27 -10.82 -27.12
CA THR A 36 0.98 -10.11 -26.83
C THR A 36 0.79 -9.02 -25.77
N ILE A 37 -0.30 -8.24 -25.87
CA ILE A 37 -0.62 -7.20 -24.88
C ILE A 37 -0.89 -7.84 -23.51
N ILE A 38 -1.71 -8.89 -23.46
CA ILE A 38 -2.02 -9.63 -22.23
C ILE A 38 -0.73 -10.16 -21.59
N GLY A 39 0.15 -10.80 -22.37
CA GLY A 39 1.43 -11.29 -21.86
C GLY A 39 2.29 -10.20 -21.23
N LYS A 40 2.37 -9.02 -21.87
CA LYS A 40 3.10 -7.86 -21.31
C LYS A 40 2.44 -7.33 -20.04
N CYS A 41 1.12 -7.11 -20.05
CA CYS A 41 0.37 -6.59 -18.92
C CYS A 41 0.35 -7.56 -17.73
N LEU A 42 0.36 -8.87 -17.96
CA LEU A 42 0.31 -9.87 -16.90
C LEU A 42 1.50 -9.73 -15.94
N SER A 43 2.71 -9.53 -16.47
CA SER A 43 3.91 -9.31 -15.64
C SER A 43 3.78 -8.08 -14.72
N VAL A 44 3.21 -7.00 -15.24
CA VAL A 44 2.97 -5.76 -14.50
C VAL A 44 1.89 -5.95 -13.43
N ILE A 45 0.81 -6.66 -13.76
CA ILE A 45 -0.29 -6.96 -12.84
C ILE A 45 0.22 -7.80 -11.67
N VAL A 46 0.98 -8.87 -11.95
CA VAL A 46 1.56 -9.74 -10.92
C VAL A 46 2.47 -8.94 -9.99
N LYS A 47 3.33 -8.08 -10.54
CA LYS A 47 4.19 -7.21 -9.73
C LYS A 47 3.38 -6.27 -8.84
N SER A 48 2.36 -5.61 -9.37
CA SER A 48 1.50 -4.68 -8.61
C SER A 48 0.72 -5.39 -7.50
N ILE A 49 0.21 -6.60 -7.77
CA ILE A 49 -0.45 -7.43 -6.76
C ILE A 49 0.53 -7.78 -5.63
N SER A 50 1.74 -8.24 -5.97
CA SER A 50 2.76 -8.58 -4.97
C SER A 50 3.18 -7.38 -4.13
N GLU A 51 3.34 -6.21 -4.75
CA GLU A 51 3.66 -4.97 -4.03
C GLU A 51 2.54 -4.58 -3.05
N LYS A 52 1.28 -4.59 -3.50
CA LYS A 52 0.13 -4.30 -2.62
C LYS A 52 -0.02 -5.33 -1.51
N LEU A 53 0.18 -6.61 -1.81
CA LEU A 53 0.12 -7.67 -0.81
C LEU A 53 1.20 -7.49 0.26
N ASN A 54 2.44 -7.22 -0.15
CA ASN A 54 3.55 -6.99 0.77
C ASN A 54 3.31 -5.75 1.65
N ALA A 55 2.76 -4.67 1.08
CA ALA A 55 2.37 -3.49 1.84
C ALA A 55 1.31 -3.84 2.89
N ASN A 56 0.25 -4.54 2.50
CA ASN A 56 -0.82 -4.95 3.41
C ASN A 56 -0.32 -5.89 4.51
N VAL A 57 0.57 -6.84 4.19
CA VAL A 57 1.19 -7.73 5.19
C VAL A 57 2.02 -6.91 6.18
N SER A 58 2.81 -5.94 5.71
CA SER A 58 3.59 -5.06 6.58
C SER A 58 2.73 -4.21 7.50
N GLU A 59 1.58 -3.73 7.02
CA GLU A 59 0.61 -3.02 7.87
C GLU A 59 -0.05 -3.94 8.90
N LEU A 60 -0.43 -5.15 8.49
CA LEU A 60 -1.02 -6.16 9.37
C LEU A 60 -0.05 -6.57 10.50
N GLU A 61 1.25 -6.68 10.21
CA GLU A 61 2.28 -6.97 11.21
C GLU A 61 2.46 -5.85 12.25
N LYS A 62 2.14 -4.60 11.89
CA LYS A 62 2.16 -3.47 12.83
C LYS A 62 0.93 -3.46 13.75
N LEU A 63 -0.15 -4.13 13.38
CA LEU A 63 -1.35 -4.17 14.19
C LEU A 63 -1.12 -4.98 15.49
N PRO A 64 -1.71 -4.54 16.61
CA PRO A 64 -1.67 -5.31 17.84
C PRO A 64 -2.33 -6.68 17.63
N LYS A 65 -1.71 -7.73 18.18
CA LYS A 65 -2.27 -9.08 18.11
C LYS A 65 -3.65 -9.11 18.76
N ALA A 66 -4.55 -9.88 18.17
CA ALA A 66 -5.86 -10.14 18.76
C ALA A 66 -5.69 -10.74 20.17
N ILE A 67 -6.36 -10.13 21.13
CA ILE A 67 -6.38 -10.60 22.52
C ILE A 67 -7.54 -11.60 22.62
N VAL A 68 -7.23 -12.89 22.48
CA VAL A 68 -8.24 -13.95 22.47
C VAL A 68 -8.30 -14.72 23.79
N SER A 69 -7.35 -14.49 24.69
CA SER A 69 -7.28 -15.14 25.99
C SER A 69 -6.87 -14.18 27.11
N VAL A 70 -7.11 -14.59 28.36
CA VAL A 70 -6.65 -13.86 29.56
C VAL A 70 -5.12 -13.77 29.60
N ALA A 71 -4.41 -14.80 29.13
CA ALA A 71 -2.95 -14.78 29.05
C ALA A 71 -2.44 -13.73 28.05
N ASP A 72 -3.10 -13.59 26.90
CA ASP A 72 -2.81 -12.55 25.92
C ASP A 72 -3.09 -11.16 26.51
N ALA A 73 -4.19 -11.01 27.24
CA ALA A 73 -4.57 -9.75 27.88
C ALA A 73 -3.52 -9.33 28.91
N MET A 74 -3.07 -10.27 29.74
CA MET A 74 -2.03 -10.04 30.75
C MET A 74 -0.69 -9.65 30.08
N THR A 75 -0.35 -10.31 28.98
CA THR A 75 0.86 -10.00 28.21
C THR A 75 0.79 -8.60 27.60
N ALA A 76 -0.35 -8.21 27.01
CA ALA A 76 -0.57 -6.88 26.49
C ALA A 76 -0.48 -5.82 27.59
N PHE A 77 -1.12 -6.07 28.74
CA PHE A 77 -1.09 -5.18 29.90
C PHE A 77 0.34 -4.96 30.43
N MET A 78 1.13 -6.02 30.56
CA MET A 78 2.53 -5.92 30.96
C MET A 78 3.40 -5.14 29.95
N ARG A 79 3.10 -5.25 28.64
CA ARG A 79 3.78 -4.43 27.61
C ARG A 79 3.44 -2.96 27.76
N ILE A 80 2.18 -2.63 28.04
CA ILE A 80 1.73 -1.25 28.28
C ILE A 80 2.43 -0.67 29.51
N ILE A 81 2.43 -1.38 30.65
CA ILE A 81 3.11 -0.93 31.87
C ILE A 81 4.60 -0.67 31.60
N ARG A 82 5.26 -1.58 30.87
CA ARG A 82 6.68 -1.43 30.53
C ARG A 82 6.91 -0.18 29.68
N ALA A 83 6.08 0.04 28.65
CA ALA A 83 6.19 1.21 27.78
C ALA A 83 5.96 2.51 28.57
N ALA A 84 4.89 2.58 29.37
CA ALA A 84 4.59 3.74 30.20
C ALA A 84 5.72 4.04 31.20
N LYS A 85 6.26 3.01 31.86
CA LYS A 85 7.42 3.16 32.76
C LYS A 85 8.64 3.73 32.02
N GLU A 86 8.92 3.27 30.81
CA GLU A 86 10.07 3.75 30.04
C GLU A 86 9.86 5.19 29.55
N SER A 87 8.67 5.53 29.05
CA SER A 87 8.34 6.92 28.68
C SER A 87 8.43 7.86 29.88
N LEU A 88 7.92 7.46 31.05
CA LEU A 88 8.08 8.24 32.29
C LEU A 88 9.55 8.36 32.70
N ARG A 89 10.36 7.33 32.49
CA ARG A 89 11.81 7.37 32.78
C ARG A 89 12.52 8.35 31.85
N LYS A 90 12.22 8.31 30.55
CA LYS A 90 12.75 9.26 29.57
C LYS A 90 12.37 10.69 29.94
N LEU A 91 11.10 10.93 30.24
CA LEU A 91 10.57 12.25 30.56
C LEU A 91 11.10 12.79 31.90
N LEU A 92 10.92 12.04 33.00
CA LEU A 92 11.19 12.54 34.36
C LEU A 92 12.65 12.40 34.78
N LEU A 93 13.34 11.34 34.36
CA LEU A 93 14.72 11.09 34.82
C LEU A 93 15.77 11.54 33.83
N ARG A 94 15.47 11.47 32.52
CA ARG A 94 16.43 11.83 31.47
C ARG A 94 16.16 13.19 30.83
N GLY A 95 14.97 13.76 31.00
CA GLY A 95 14.55 14.96 30.28
C GLY A 95 14.58 14.77 28.77
N GLU A 96 14.39 13.53 28.29
CA GLU A 96 14.33 13.19 26.87
C GLU A 96 12.89 13.38 26.40
N PHE A 97 12.74 14.29 25.44
CA PHE A 97 11.44 14.80 25.01
C PHE A 97 11.10 14.49 23.55
N ASN A 98 12.08 14.03 22.78
CA ASN A 98 12.02 13.86 21.32
C ASN A 98 11.19 12.66 20.84
N GLU A 99 10.21 12.18 21.63
CA GLU A 99 9.46 10.96 21.31
C GLU A 99 8.49 11.17 20.13
N PHE A 100 8.21 12.43 19.74
CA PHE A 100 7.33 12.79 18.61
C PHE A 100 7.89 13.95 17.76
N PRO A 101 8.89 13.69 16.88
CA PRO A 101 9.54 14.74 16.09
C PRO A 101 8.66 15.39 15.01
N GLU A 102 7.50 14.81 14.69
CA GLU A 102 6.61 15.28 13.62
C GLU A 102 5.52 16.27 14.10
N ASP A 103 5.29 16.38 15.41
CA ASP A 103 4.32 17.33 15.98
C ASP A 103 5.05 18.62 16.40
N THR A 104 5.29 19.50 15.44
CA THR A 104 5.93 20.81 15.65
C THR A 104 5.11 21.77 16.52
N SER A 105 3.88 21.41 16.90
CA SER A 105 2.99 22.28 17.70
C SER A 105 3.38 22.35 19.18
N LYS A 106 4.26 21.46 19.66
CA LYS A 106 4.66 21.40 21.07
C LYS A 106 6.17 21.29 21.16
N HIS A 107 6.83 22.39 21.51
CA HIS A 107 8.17 22.29 22.08
C HIS A 107 8.05 21.49 23.37
N ASP A 108 8.45 20.23 23.34
CA ASP A 108 8.13 19.23 24.36
C ASP A 108 8.53 19.63 25.80
N THR A 109 9.65 20.33 25.98
CA THR A 109 10.05 20.88 27.28
C THR A 109 9.16 22.04 27.72
N ALA A 110 8.74 22.90 26.77
CA ALA A 110 7.88 24.04 27.05
C ALA A 110 6.45 23.58 27.40
N GLY A 111 5.93 22.56 26.70
CA GLY A 111 4.62 21.98 27.00
C GLY A 111 4.56 21.29 28.37
N LEU A 112 5.62 20.58 28.78
CA LEU A 112 5.68 20.01 30.13
C LEU A 112 5.75 21.11 31.20
N VAL A 113 6.58 22.13 31.00
CA VAL A 113 6.70 23.28 31.92
C VAL A 113 5.37 24.02 32.05
N GLU A 114 4.65 24.22 30.95
CA GLU A 114 3.34 24.87 30.95
C GLU A 114 2.29 24.04 31.70
N MET A 115 2.27 22.72 31.50
CA MET A 115 1.37 21.82 32.24
C MET A 115 1.69 21.79 33.74
N LEU A 116 2.96 21.79 34.12
CA LEU A 116 3.40 21.86 35.52
C LEU A 116 3.04 23.20 36.16
N ASN A 117 3.20 24.30 35.43
CA ASN A 117 2.78 25.63 35.89
C ASN A 117 1.27 25.69 36.08
N GLN A 118 0.47 25.18 35.14
CA GLN A 118 -1.00 25.10 35.31
C GLN A 118 -1.40 24.26 36.53
N PHE A 119 -0.70 23.16 36.79
CA PHE A 119 -0.92 22.36 38.00
C PHE A 119 -0.55 23.10 39.28
N TYR A 120 0.55 23.85 39.27
CA TYR A 120 0.95 24.70 40.39
C TYR A 120 -0.09 25.79 40.67
N GLU A 121 -0.59 26.48 39.64
CA GLU A 121 -1.67 27.47 39.74
C GLU A 121 -3.00 26.86 40.19
N MET A 122 -3.25 25.56 39.96
CA MET A 122 -4.42 24.87 40.51
C MET A 122 -4.25 24.43 41.98
N LEU A 123 -3.01 24.21 42.42
CA LEU A 123 -2.69 23.76 43.78
C LEU A 123 -2.44 24.92 44.75
N GLY A 124 -2.00 26.07 44.25
CA GLY A 124 -2.05 27.34 44.97
C GLY A 124 -3.44 27.96 44.81
N ASN A 125 -4.08 28.34 45.92
CA ASN A 125 -5.19 29.30 45.85
C ASN A 125 -4.70 30.66 45.34
#